data_AF-A0A3N5P8Y3-F1
#
_entry.id   AF-A0A3N5P8Y3-F1
#
_cell.length_a   1.000
_cell.length_b   1.000
_cell.length_c   1.000
_cell.angle_alpha   90.00
_cell.angle_beta   90.00
_cell.angle_gamma   90.00
#
_symmetry.space_group_name_H-M   'P 1'
#
loop_
_entity.id
_entity.type
_entity.pdbx_description
1 polymer ?
#
loop_
_entity_poly.entity_id
_entity_poly.type
_entity_poly.pdbx_seq_one_letter_code
_entity_poly.pdbx_strand_id
1 'polypeptide(L)'
;MTTSIPSPQSPIPGDPLVIAGREFKSRLIVGTGKYSSFPVMQRAHEASGADMVTVAVRRVNISDRTKESLLDYIDTNTIALLPNTAGCYSAEDAVRTARLGREAGLSHWVKLEVIGDERTLFPDNEQLIAATKILVKEGFVVLPYTTDDPVVCRKLEDAGAAAVMPLGALIGSGLGIQNANNIR
;
A
#
# COMPACT_ATOMS: atom_id res chain seq x y z
N MET A 1 36.56 1.36 -4.80
CA MET A 1 36.19 -0.07 -4.75
C MET A 1 34.72 -0.17 -5.09
N THR A 2 34.40 -0.64 -6.29
CA THR A 2 33.02 -0.84 -6.76
C THR A 2 32.49 -2.15 -6.17
N THR A 3 31.74 -2.07 -5.08
CA THR A 3 31.00 -3.22 -4.56
C THR A 3 29.86 -3.52 -5.53
N SER A 4 30.01 -4.61 -6.29
CA SER A 4 28.97 -5.14 -7.18
C SER A 4 27.68 -5.36 -6.41
N ILE A 5 26.57 -4.88 -6.99
CA ILE A 5 25.23 -5.19 -6.51
C ILE A 5 25.05 -6.70 -6.57
N PRO A 6 24.77 -7.41 -5.44
CA PRO A 6 24.47 -8.83 -5.51
C PRO A 6 23.23 -9.02 -6.38
N SER A 7 23.30 -9.97 -7.30
CA SER A 7 22.18 -10.30 -8.18
C SER A 7 20.97 -10.70 -7.33
N PRO A 8 19.75 -10.26 -7.66
CA PRO A 8 18.56 -10.68 -6.95
C PRO A 8 18.48 -12.20 -7.01
N GLN A 9 18.44 -12.85 -5.85
CA GLN A 9 18.24 -14.30 -5.78
C GLN A 9 16.89 -14.63 -6.43
N SER A 10 16.87 -15.65 -7.28
CA SER A 10 15.62 -16.13 -7.89
C SER A 10 14.65 -16.55 -6.79
N PRO A 11 13.35 -16.23 -6.90
CA PRO A 11 12.37 -16.57 -5.88
C PRO A 11 12.37 -18.09 -5.65
N ILE A 12 12.47 -18.48 -4.37
CA ILE A 12 12.46 -19.89 -3.97
C ILE A 12 11.04 -20.42 -4.17
N PRO A 13 10.83 -21.50 -4.94
CA PRO A 13 9.50 -22.11 -5.07
C PRO A 13 8.95 -22.51 -3.69
N GLY A 14 7.75 -22.03 -3.35
CA GLY A 14 7.10 -22.36 -2.07
C GLY A 14 7.46 -21.43 -0.90
N ASP A 15 7.99 -20.23 -1.16
CA ASP A 15 8.25 -19.20 -0.15
C ASP A 15 7.17 -18.09 -0.18
N PRO A 16 6.03 -18.28 0.53
CA PRO A 16 4.95 -17.29 0.54
C PRO A 16 5.36 -16.00 1.25
N LEU A 17 4.81 -14.89 0.79
CA LEU A 17 4.81 -13.64 1.56
C LEU A 17 3.78 -13.76 2.69
N VAL A 18 4.23 -13.63 3.94
CA VAL A 18 3.34 -13.63 5.10
C VAL A 18 3.28 -12.23 5.69
N ILE A 19 2.09 -11.63 5.74
CA ILE A 19 1.85 -10.33 6.40
C ILE A 19 0.71 -10.53 7.40
N ALA A 20 0.90 -10.12 8.65
CA ALA A 20 -0.11 -10.26 9.71
C ALA A 20 -0.77 -11.67 9.78
N GLY A 21 0.02 -12.72 9.56
CA GLY A 21 -0.43 -14.13 9.59
C GLY A 21 -1.19 -14.59 8.33
N ARG A 22 -1.40 -13.73 7.33
CA ARG A 22 -2.00 -14.10 6.04
C ARG A 22 -0.92 -14.39 5.01
N GLU A 23 -1.02 -15.53 4.35
CA GLU A 23 -0.12 -15.94 3.27
C GLU A 23 -0.58 -15.39 1.91
N PHE A 24 0.38 -14.94 1.12
CA PHE A 24 0.24 -14.54 -0.28
C PHE A 24 1.29 -15.28 -1.10
N LYS A 25 0.89 -15.88 -2.22
CA LYS A 25 1.79 -16.57 -3.15
C LYS A 25 2.60 -15.54 -3.94
N SER A 26 1.96 -14.46 -4.34
CA SER A 26 2.58 -13.37 -5.08
C SER A 26 3.19 -12.32 -4.16
N ARG A 27 4.43 -11.94 -4.45
CA ARG A 27 5.15 -10.80 -3.81
C ARG A 27 4.92 -9.47 -4.55
N LEU A 28 4.12 -9.49 -5.63
CA LEU A 28 3.79 -8.31 -6.41
C LEU A 28 2.42 -7.76 -5.96
N ILE A 29 2.42 -6.58 -5.35
CA ILE A 29 1.22 -5.83 -5.00
C ILE A 29 0.98 -4.77 -6.08
N VAL A 30 -0.24 -4.70 -6.63
CA VAL A 30 -0.56 -3.82 -7.76
C VAL A 30 -1.54 -2.72 -7.35
N GLY A 31 -1.39 -1.53 -7.91
CA GLY A 31 -2.34 -0.43 -7.69
C GLY A 31 -3.46 -0.43 -8.72
N THR A 32 -4.64 0.08 -8.37
CA THR A 32 -5.82 0.16 -9.26
C THR A 32 -5.93 1.47 -10.04
N GLY A 33 -5.01 2.40 -9.82
CA GLY A 33 -5.01 3.71 -10.49
C GLY A 33 -4.38 3.68 -11.88
N LYS A 34 -4.71 4.69 -12.70
CA LYS A 34 -4.08 5.02 -14.01
C LYS A 34 -4.35 4.06 -15.18
N TYR A 35 -5.15 3.02 -15.00
CA TYR A 35 -5.65 2.23 -16.14
C TYR A 35 -6.60 3.05 -17.01
N SER A 36 -6.57 2.81 -18.32
CA SER A 36 -7.43 3.48 -19.29
C SER A 36 -8.90 3.05 -19.21
N SER A 37 -9.17 1.84 -18.68
CA SER A 37 -10.52 1.33 -18.40
C SER A 37 -10.47 0.18 -17.39
N PHE A 38 -11.60 -0.13 -16.76
CA PHE A 38 -11.68 -1.25 -15.81
C PHE A 38 -11.44 -2.64 -16.45
N PRO A 39 -11.89 -2.94 -17.68
CA PRO A 39 -11.51 -4.18 -18.35
C PRO A 39 -9.99 -4.32 -18.57
N VAL A 40 -9.29 -3.21 -18.84
CA VAL A 40 -7.81 -3.22 -18.97
C VAL A 40 -7.16 -3.49 -17.62
N MET A 41 -7.65 -2.85 -16.55
CA MET A 41 -7.21 -3.10 -15.18
C MET A 41 -7.37 -4.57 -14.78
N GLN A 42 -8.54 -5.16 -15.03
CA GLN A 42 -8.81 -6.56 -14.72
C GLN A 42 -7.82 -7.51 -15.41
N ARG A 43 -7.63 -7.35 -16.73
CA ARG A 43 -6.63 -8.15 -17.48
C ARG A 43 -5.21 -7.95 -16.97
N ALA A 44 -4.86 -6.74 -16.53
CA ALA A 44 -3.55 -6.48 -15.95
C ALA A 44 -3.36 -7.17 -14.60
N HIS A 45 -4.39 -7.21 -13.74
CA HIS A 45 -4.36 -7.96 -12.49
C HIS A 45 -4.19 -9.46 -12.75
N GLU A 46 -5.00 -10.04 -13.65
CA GLU A 46 -4.91 -11.44 -14.06
C GLU A 46 -3.51 -11.80 -14.58
N ALA A 47 -2.96 -10.99 -15.49
CA ALA A 47 -1.63 -11.22 -16.05
C ALA A 47 -0.50 -11.08 -15.01
N SER A 48 -0.68 -10.22 -14.01
CA SER A 48 0.31 -10.00 -12.94
C SER A 48 0.35 -11.13 -11.92
N GLY A 49 -0.74 -11.92 -11.80
CA GLY A 49 -0.89 -12.91 -10.73
C GLY A 49 -0.83 -12.30 -9.32
N ALA A 50 -1.23 -11.04 -9.17
CA ALA A 50 -1.20 -10.34 -7.88
C ALA A 50 -2.30 -10.88 -6.95
N ASP A 51 -1.91 -11.25 -5.73
CA ASP A 51 -2.86 -11.69 -4.70
C ASP A 51 -3.42 -10.51 -3.88
N MET A 52 -2.92 -9.30 -4.10
CA MET A 52 -3.33 -8.10 -3.39
C MET A 52 -3.28 -6.87 -4.31
N VAL A 53 -4.35 -6.07 -4.27
CA VAL A 53 -4.44 -4.80 -5.00
C VAL A 53 -4.80 -3.65 -4.09
N THR A 54 -4.18 -2.49 -4.32
CA THR A 54 -4.48 -1.29 -3.53
C THR A 54 -5.65 -0.51 -4.13
N VAL A 55 -6.54 -0.01 -3.28
CA VAL A 55 -7.73 0.75 -3.69
C VAL A 55 -7.81 2.07 -2.92
N ALA A 56 -7.91 3.20 -3.62
CA ALA A 56 -8.13 4.47 -2.95
C ALA A 56 -9.56 4.58 -2.45
N VAL A 57 -9.75 4.71 -1.12
CA VAL A 57 -11.09 4.75 -0.50
C VAL A 57 -11.99 5.81 -1.15
N ARG A 58 -11.44 7.00 -1.41
CA ARG A 58 -12.15 8.12 -2.07
C ARG A 58 -12.61 7.84 -3.52
N ARG A 59 -12.09 6.80 -4.17
CA ARG A 59 -12.45 6.42 -5.55
C ARG A 59 -13.47 5.28 -5.61
N VAL A 60 -13.77 4.65 -4.49
CA VAL A 60 -14.83 3.65 -4.43
C VAL A 60 -16.15 4.37 -4.31
N ASN A 61 -17.07 4.07 -5.23
CA ASN A 61 -18.44 4.54 -5.10
C ASN A 61 -19.16 3.74 -4.01
N ILE A 62 -19.16 4.28 -2.79
CA ILE A 62 -19.77 3.64 -1.62
C ILE A 62 -21.26 4.05 -1.48
N SER A 63 -21.63 5.23 -1.99
CA SER A 63 -22.95 5.83 -1.79
C SER A 63 -24.00 5.42 -2.83
N ASP A 64 -23.58 5.09 -4.06
CA ASP A 64 -24.49 4.83 -5.17
C ASP A 64 -24.13 3.52 -5.87
N ARG A 65 -24.69 2.42 -5.36
CA ARG A 65 -24.50 1.05 -5.88
C ARG A 65 -25.08 0.83 -7.28
N THR A 66 -25.77 1.82 -7.87
CA THR A 66 -26.35 1.69 -9.21
C THR A 66 -25.37 2.08 -10.33
N LYS A 67 -24.25 2.71 -9.97
CA LYS A 67 -23.20 3.07 -10.91
C LYS A 67 -22.07 2.05 -10.87
N GLU A 68 -21.47 1.87 -12.03
CA GLU A 68 -20.27 1.05 -12.20
C GLU A 68 -19.18 1.45 -11.20
N SER A 69 -18.67 0.44 -10.50
CA SER A 69 -17.61 0.56 -9.51
C SER A 69 -16.38 -0.21 -9.97
N LEU A 70 -15.22 0.30 -9.62
CA LEU A 70 -13.93 -0.40 -9.71
C LEU A 70 -14.01 -1.81 -9.09
N LEU A 71 -14.79 -1.97 -8.00
CA LEU A 71 -14.92 -3.24 -7.30
C LEU A 71 -15.64 -4.31 -8.12
N ASP A 72 -16.45 -3.91 -9.10
CA ASP A 72 -17.16 -4.84 -9.99
C ASP A 72 -16.19 -5.60 -10.92
N TYR A 73 -14.93 -5.13 -11.02
CA TYR A 73 -13.87 -5.67 -11.86
C TYR A 73 -12.74 -6.33 -11.06
N ILE A 74 -12.93 -6.52 -9.75
CA ILE A 74 -11.97 -7.21 -8.88
C ILE A 74 -12.68 -8.37 -8.22
N ASP A 75 -12.25 -9.60 -8.52
CA ASP A 75 -12.71 -10.78 -7.79
C ASP A 75 -12.10 -10.80 -6.39
N THR A 76 -12.85 -10.30 -5.41
CA THR A 76 -12.43 -10.21 -4.02
C THR A 76 -12.35 -11.58 -3.31
N ASN A 77 -12.80 -12.66 -3.94
CA ASN A 77 -12.61 -14.02 -3.43
C ASN A 77 -11.17 -14.51 -3.67
N THR A 78 -10.51 -13.99 -4.69
CA THR A 78 -9.15 -14.40 -5.09
C THR A 78 -8.12 -13.32 -4.81
N ILE A 79 -8.48 -12.04 -4.91
CA ILE A 79 -7.57 -10.90 -4.71
C ILE A 79 -7.94 -10.14 -3.42
N ALA A 80 -6.97 -9.99 -2.53
CA ALA A 80 -7.11 -9.17 -1.33
C ALA A 80 -7.17 -7.68 -1.67
N LEU A 81 -8.11 -6.96 -1.07
CA LEU A 81 -8.14 -5.50 -1.13
C LEU A 81 -7.25 -4.90 -0.04
N LEU A 82 -6.40 -3.94 -0.45
CA LEU A 82 -5.63 -3.08 0.44
C LEU A 82 -6.07 -1.61 0.27
N PRO A 83 -7.13 -1.18 0.97
CA PRO A 83 -7.57 0.21 0.97
C PRO A 83 -6.45 1.16 1.36
N ASN A 84 -6.35 2.31 0.69
CA ASN A 84 -5.36 3.33 1.01
C ASN A 84 -5.98 4.69 1.31
N THR A 85 -5.23 5.48 2.08
CA THR A 85 -5.59 6.84 2.49
C THR A 85 -5.02 7.89 1.53
N ALA A 86 -4.96 7.58 0.23
CA ALA A 86 -4.37 8.47 -0.77
C ALA A 86 -5.06 9.84 -0.79
N GLY A 87 -4.25 10.90 -0.71
CA GLY A 87 -4.71 12.28 -0.65
C GLY A 87 -5.08 12.76 0.75
N CYS A 88 -4.68 12.05 1.81
CA CYS A 88 -4.70 12.56 3.17
C CYS A 88 -3.39 13.28 3.49
N TYR A 89 -3.50 14.47 4.08
CA TYR A 89 -2.37 15.33 4.43
C TYR A 89 -2.19 15.50 5.94
N SER A 90 -3.05 14.84 6.72
CA SER A 90 -2.93 14.80 8.16
C SER A 90 -3.15 13.40 8.72
N ALA A 91 -2.63 13.15 9.93
CA ALA A 91 -2.90 11.92 10.65
C ALA A 91 -4.41 11.73 10.89
N GLU A 92 -5.13 12.81 11.22
CA GLU A 92 -6.57 12.80 11.44
C GLU A 92 -7.33 12.38 10.18
N ASP A 93 -7.01 12.98 9.02
CA ASP A 93 -7.65 12.66 7.75
C ASP A 93 -7.38 11.21 7.33
N ALA A 94 -6.15 10.74 7.52
CA ALA A 94 -5.78 9.37 7.17
C ALA A 94 -6.51 8.36 8.06
N VAL A 95 -6.55 8.60 9.37
CA VAL A 95 -7.32 7.76 10.31
C VAL A 95 -8.80 7.75 9.95
N ARG A 96 -9.39 8.91 9.65
CA ARG A 96 -10.80 9.01 9.24
C ARG A 96 -11.06 8.23 7.96
N THR A 97 -10.20 8.38 6.96
CA THR A 97 -10.32 7.66 5.68
C THR A 97 -10.19 6.16 5.85
N ALA A 98 -9.26 5.69 6.70
CA ALA A 98 -9.09 4.28 7.00
C ALA A 98 -10.36 3.69 7.67
N ARG A 99 -10.92 4.39 8.65
CA ARG A 99 -12.19 4.02 9.30
C ARG A 99 -13.33 3.94 8.27
N LEU A 100 -13.46 4.94 7.39
CA LEU A 100 -14.47 4.91 6.32
C LEU A 100 -14.28 3.70 5.39
N GLY A 101 -13.05 3.36 5.03
CA GLY A 101 -12.77 2.17 4.21
C GLY A 101 -13.19 0.87 4.90
N ARG A 102 -12.97 0.76 6.22
CA ARG A 102 -13.43 -0.39 7.02
C ARG A 102 -14.95 -0.46 7.12
N GLU A 103 -15.61 0.65 7.44
CA GLU A 103 -17.08 0.71 7.55
C GLU A 103 -17.79 0.50 6.19
N ALA A 104 -17.14 0.88 5.09
CA ALA A 104 -17.61 0.60 3.74
C ALA A 104 -17.44 -0.87 3.32
N GLY A 105 -16.90 -1.72 4.20
CA GLY A 105 -16.71 -3.15 3.96
C GLY A 105 -15.52 -3.49 3.06
N LEU A 106 -14.56 -2.56 2.86
CA LEU A 106 -13.41 -2.83 2.00
C LEU A 106 -12.42 -3.77 2.69
N SER A 107 -11.89 -3.38 3.85
CA SER A 107 -10.97 -4.19 4.66
C SER A 107 -10.65 -3.48 5.98
N HIS A 108 -10.21 -4.25 6.99
CA HIS A 108 -9.50 -3.72 8.16
C HIS A 108 -7.98 -3.59 7.93
N TRP A 109 -7.49 -3.99 6.75
CA TRP A 109 -6.14 -3.70 6.30
C TRP A 109 -6.10 -2.31 5.68
N VAL A 110 -4.99 -1.60 5.85
CA VAL A 110 -4.83 -0.26 5.30
C VAL A 110 -3.40 -0.01 4.83
N LYS A 111 -3.25 0.41 3.57
CA LYS A 111 -2.06 1.08 3.09
C LYS A 111 -2.12 2.53 3.55
N LEU A 112 -1.43 2.82 4.63
CA LEU A 112 -1.45 4.14 5.25
C LEU A 112 -0.53 5.09 4.49
N GLU A 113 -1.11 6.15 3.96
CA GLU A 113 -0.45 7.25 3.28
C GLU A 113 -0.83 8.56 4.00
N VAL A 114 0.18 9.28 4.47
CA VAL A 114 0.03 10.67 4.96
C VAL A 114 1.05 11.51 4.21
N ILE A 115 0.58 12.44 3.39
CA ILE A 115 1.42 13.21 2.46
C ILE A 115 1.81 14.54 3.10
N GLY A 116 3.11 14.85 3.11
CA GLY A 116 3.64 16.14 3.61
C GLY A 116 3.79 17.20 2.53
N ASP A 117 3.96 16.81 1.27
CA ASP A 117 4.08 17.73 0.13
C ASP A 117 3.26 17.22 -1.07
N GLU A 118 2.26 18.01 -1.48
CA GLU A 118 1.31 17.61 -2.55
C GLU A 118 1.98 17.43 -3.91
N ARG A 119 3.07 18.16 -4.17
CA ARG A 119 3.74 18.17 -5.48
C ARG A 119 4.61 16.93 -5.68
N THR A 120 5.38 16.58 -4.66
CA THR A 120 6.32 15.44 -4.68
C THR A 120 5.67 14.15 -4.21
N LEU A 121 4.53 14.24 -3.51
CA LEU A 121 3.86 13.12 -2.85
C LEU A 121 4.77 12.43 -1.82
N PHE A 122 5.66 13.21 -1.21
CA PHE A 122 6.56 12.73 -0.16
C PHE A 122 5.78 12.57 1.15
N PRO A 123 6.02 11.50 1.93
CA PRO A 123 5.27 11.25 3.15
C PRO A 123 5.68 12.21 4.28
N ASP A 124 4.71 12.59 5.12
CA ASP A 124 4.96 13.23 6.41
C ASP A 124 5.20 12.14 7.46
N ASN A 125 6.46 11.94 7.83
CA ASN A 125 6.86 10.85 8.71
C ASN A 125 6.32 11.00 10.15
N GLU A 126 6.17 12.23 10.66
CA GLU A 126 5.66 12.44 12.02
C GLU A 126 4.18 12.06 12.09
N GLN A 127 3.39 12.57 11.14
CA GLN A 127 1.97 12.28 11.08
C GLN A 127 1.70 10.81 10.70
N LEU A 128 2.54 10.21 9.86
CA LEU A 128 2.46 8.79 9.51
C LEU A 128 2.64 7.89 10.74
N ILE A 129 3.65 8.16 11.58
CA ILE A 129 3.87 7.40 12.83
C ILE A 129 2.69 7.58 13.79
N ALA A 130 2.17 8.81 13.91
CA ALA A 130 1.02 9.10 14.77
C ALA A 130 -0.23 8.32 14.32
N ALA A 131 -0.57 8.36 13.02
CA ALA A 131 -1.70 7.62 12.47
C ALA A 131 -1.51 6.10 12.58
N THR A 132 -0.28 5.59 12.41
CA THR A 132 0.04 4.16 12.58
C THR A 132 -0.33 3.69 14.00
N LYS A 133 0.11 4.41 15.03
CA LYS A 133 -0.19 4.06 16.44
C LYS A 133 -1.69 4.02 16.72
N ILE A 134 -2.44 4.98 16.18
CA ILE A 134 -3.89 5.06 16.36
C ILE A 134 -4.57 3.85 15.70
N LEU A 135 -4.26 3.59 14.43
CA LEU A 135 -4.90 2.54 13.65
C LEU A 135 -4.56 1.13 14.16
N VAL A 136 -3.31 0.89 14.56
CA VAL A 136 -2.90 -0.38 15.18
C VAL A 136 -3.68 -0.61 16.48
N LYS A 137 -3.81 0.41 17.34
CA LYS A 137 -4.61 0.34 18.57
C LYS A 137 -6.09 0.04 18.29
N GLU A 138 -6.60 0.47 17.14
CA GLU A 138 -7.97 0.21 16.66
C GLU A 138 -8.13 -1.13 15.91
N GLY A 139 -7.10 -1.98 15.91
CA GLY A 139 -7.14 -3.31 15.31
C GLY A 139 -6.98 -3.32 13.79
N PHE A 140 -6.45 -2.25 13.19
CA PHE A 140 -6.09 -2.27 11.77
C PHE A 140 -4.79 -3.04 11.54
N VAL A 141 -4.70 -3.72 10.40
CA VAL A 141 -3.44 -4.19 9.84
C VAL A 141 -2.84 -3.06 8.99
N VAL A 142 -1.85 -2.36 9.54
CA VAL A 142 -1.30 -1.13 8.96
C VAL A 142 -0.05 -1.41 8.13
N LEU A 143 -0.07 -0.98 6.88
CA LEU A 143 1.07 -0.99 5.96
C LEU A 143 1.39 0.47 5.57
N PRO A 144 2.29 1.16 6.26
CA PRO A 144 2.64 2.55 6.01
C PRO A 144 3.58 2.72 4.79
N TYR A 145 3.22 3.64 3.90
CA TYR A 145 4.09 4.18 2.86
C TYR A 145 5.01 5.24 3.47
N THR A 146 6.32 5.01 3.44
CA THR A 146 7.31 5.84 4.14
C THR A 146 8.52 6.16 3.26
N THR A 147 9.42 6.99 3.75
CA THR A 147 10.70 7.27 3.11
C THR A 147 11.63 6.07 3.22
N ASP A 148 12.74 6.10 2.49
CA ASP A 148 13.84 5.15 2.66
C ASP A 148 14.65 5.40 3.96
N ASP A 149 14.08 6.00 5.00
CA ASP A 149 14.79 6.25 6.26
C ASP A 149 14.66 5.00 7.18
N PRO A 150 15.76 4.29 7.49
CA PRO A 150 15.71 3.09 8.32
C PRO A 150 15.28 3.38 9.77
N VAL A 151 15.53 4.58 10.28
CA VAL A 151 15.08 4.99 11.63
C VAL A 151 13.57 5.16 11.65
N VAL A 152 12.99 5.75 10.61
CA VAL A 152 11.53 5.88 10.48
C VAL A 152 10.89 4.50 10.30
N CYS A 153 11.48 3.64 9.46
CA CYS A 153 11.02 2.25 9.30
C CYS A 153 10.98 1.52 10.64
N ARG A 154 12.03 1.63 11.46
CA ARG A 154 12.05 1.04 12.80
C ARG A 154 10.97 1.60 13.72
N LYS A 155 10.76 2.92 13.70
CA LYS A 155 9.69 3.55 14.50
C LYS A 155 8.28 3.09 14.09
N LEU A 156 8.06 2.80 12.81
CA LEU A 156 6.79 2.27 12.30
C LEU A 156 6.60 0.80 12.71
N GLU A 157 7.66 0.00 12.65
CA GLU A 157 7.69 -1.37 13.19
C GLU A 157 7.35 -1.36 14.70
N ASP A 158 8.04 -0.54 15.49
CA ASP A 158 7.81 -0.40 16.94
C ASP A 158 6.39 0.12 17.26
N ALA A 159 5.77 0.88 16.34
CA ALA A 159 4.38 1.33 16.44
C ALA A 159 3.36 0.21 16.13
N GLY A 160 3.82 -0.97 15.71
CA GLY A 160 3.00 -2.15 15.42
C GLY A 160 2.54 -2.26 13.98
N ALA A 161 3.18 -1.58 13.04
CA ALA A 161 2.91 -1.78 11.62
C ALA A 161 3.17 -3.24 11.22
N ALA A 162 2.31 -3.82 10.38
CA ALA A 162 2.42 -5.20 9.94
C ALA A 162 3.47 -5.41 8.83
N ALA A 163 3.84 -4.33 8.16
CA ALA A 163 4.96 -4.23 7.24
C ALA A 163 5.45 -2.78 7.23
N VAL A 164 6.57 -2.49 6.56
CA VAL A 164 7.00 -1.13 6.22
C VAL A 164 7.25 -1.06 4.71
N MET A 165 6.83 0.03 4.06
CA MET A 165 6.94 0.19 2.61
C MET A 165 7.74 1.45 2.26
N PRO A 166 9.09 1.41 2.33
CA PRO A 166 9.93 2.51 1.90
C PRO A 166 9.81 2.74 0.39
N LEU A 167 9.71 4.00 -0.02
CA LEU A 167 9.68 4.38 -1.43
C LEU A 167 11.03 4.11 -2.12
N GLY A 168 11.00 3.66 -3.37
CA GLY A 168 12.20 3.60 -4.21
C GLY A 168 12.56 4.96 -4.84
N ALA A 169 11.53 5.69 -5.25
CA ALA A 169 11.56 7.05 -5.78
C ALA A 169 10.19 7.72 -5.58
N LEU A 170 10.08 9.01 -5.91
CA LEU A 170 8.81 9.74 -5.88
C LEU A 170 7.73 9.04 -6.72
N ILE A 171 6.49 9.04 -6.22
CA ILE A 171 5.37 8.33 -6.83
C ILE A 171 5.17 8.75 -8.29
N GLY A 172 5.18 7.77 -9.18
CA GLY A 172 4.92 7.97 -10.61
C GLY A 172 6.10 8.51 -11.43
N SER A 173 7.26 8.74 -10.82
CA SER A 173 8.46 9.24 -11.52
C SER A 173 9.12 8.20 -12.45
N GLY A 174 8.98 6.90 -12.15
CA GLY A 174 9.60 5.82 -12.93
C GLY A 174 11.13 5.71 -12.76
N LEU A 175 11.73 6.38 -11.76
CA LEU A 175 13.18 6.45 -11.58
C LEU A 175 13.81 5.18 -10.98
N GLY A 176 13.00 4.20 -10.55
CA GLY A 176 13.50 2.99 -9.89
C GLY A 176 13.97 3.25 -8.46
N ILE A 177 14.93 2.46 -7.97
CA ILE A 177 15.50 2.59 -6.61
C ILE A 177 16.60 3.65 -6.62
N GLN A 178 16.39 4.78 -5.94
CA GLN A 178 17.36 5.88 -5.89
C GLN A 178 18.46 5.65 -4.84
N ASN A 179 18.13 4.98 -3.74
CA ASN A 179 19.05 4.77 -2.63
C ASN A 179 19.10 3.30 -2.22
N ALA A 180 19.85 2.52 -2.98
CA ALA A 180 19.99 1.09 -2.72
C ALA A 180 20.64 0.77 -1.36
N ASN A 181 21.42 1.69 -0.78
CA ASN A 181 22.05 1.45 0.52
C ASN A 181 21.03 1.43 1.66
N ASN A 182 19.96 2.22 1.55
CA ASN A 182 18.91 2.26 2.56
C ASN A 182 17.87 1.13 2.42
N ILE A 183 17.79 0.50 1.24
CA ILE A 183 16.75 -0.50 0.90
C ILE A 183 17.31 -1.95 0.92
N ARG A 184 18.61 -2.13 1.14
CA ARG A 184 19.28 -3.45 1.17
C ARG A 184 19.26 -4.12 2.53
#